data_AF-A0A961UJ23-F1
#
_entry.id   AF-A0A961UJ23-F1
#
_cell.length_a   1.000
_cell.length_b   1.000
_cell.length_c   1.000
_cell.angle_alpha   90.00
_cell.angle_beta   90.00
_cell.angle_gamma   90.00
#
_symmetry.space_group_name_H-M   'P 1'
#
loop_
_entity.id
_entity.type
_entity.pdbx_description
1 polymer ?
#
loop_
_entity_poly.entity_id
_entity_poly.type
_entity_poly.pdbx_seq_one_letter_code
_entity_poly.pdbx_strand_id
1 'polypeptide(L)'
;MRQTPPERNFDGSGNTFSTLASLWPYIWPHGRSDLKARVITALVLLVVAKILTVLVPYAYKWAVDALENGAGFAAGLPDWLKVVAVPAFLVIAYAVGRFMAFGLQQIRDAIFARVGQHAVRALGYKTFQHLHRLSLRFHLERRTGGLSRIIERGVKGIEIIVRFTLLQTIPTIVEFALVAIVIAFQFGVLYLVTLVVMMVLYLWFTVKATEWRIAIRRAMNDSDTEANSKAVDSLLNYETVKYFNNEAMESTRFDRSMARYEVAAIKTYVSLAVLNAGQMAIFTGGMLICMMMSAREVVAGTQTLGSFVMINALLIQLYIPLNFIGTVYREIKQALVDIEQMFQILERDPEIADKPGAPDLEVREGAIRFDDVRFAYDPNRPILKGVSLEVPAGKTVAIVGPSGAGKSTISRILFRFYEISSGSVTIDGQDIREVTQDSLRRAIGMVPQDTVLFN
;
A
#
# COMPACT_ATOMS: atom_id res chain seq x y z
N MET A 1 -0.85 37.15 -0.51
CA MET A 1 -1.01 35.87 -1.24
C MET A 1 0.25 35.06 -1.04
N ARG A 2 0.20 34.06 -0.15
CA ARG A 2 1.33 33.15 0.06
C ARG A 2 1.32 32.14 -1.08
N GLN A 3 2.42 32.04 -1.81
CA GLN A 3 2.68 30.87 -2.63
C GLN A 3 2.76 29.68 -1.67
N THR A 4 1.69 28.90 -1.62
CA THR A 4 1.81 27.46 -1.36
C THR A 4 2.95 26.97 -2.26
N PRO A 5 3.92 26.18 -1.74
CA PRO A 5 4.84 25.48 -2.65
C PRO A 5 3.96 24.78 -3.69
N PRO A 6 4.36 24.74 -4.97
CA PRO A 6 3.51 24.16 -6.00
C PRO A 6 3.09 22.79 -5.51
N GLU A 7 1.80 22.62 -5.24
CA GLU A 7 1.21 21.29 -5.21
C GLU A 7 1.54 20.76 -6.59
N ARG A 8 2.58 19.93 -6.67
CA ARG A 8 2.76 19.12 -7.85
C ARG A 8 1.47 18.32 -7.92
N ASN A 9 0.57 18.73 -8.82
CA ASN A 9 -0.56 17.93 -9.25
C ASN A 9 0.05 16.68 -9.87
N PHE A 10 0.32 15.72 -9.01
CA PHE A 10 0.71 14.40 -9.40
C PHE A 10 -0.58 13.65 -9.64
N ASP A 11 -1.05 13.76 -10.87
CA ASP A 11 -1.81 12.67 -11.51
C ASP A 11 -1.03 11.40 -11.16
N GLY A 12 -1.62 10.43 -10.46
CA GLY A 12 -1.00 9.23 -9.86
C GLY A 12 -0.20 8.34 -10.83
N SER A 13 0.84 8.93 -11.38
CA SER A 13 1.76 8.59 -12.46
C SER A 13 3.19 8.98 -12.07
N GLY A 14 3.40 9.41 -10.81
CA GLY A 14 4.69 9.32 -10.15
C GLY A 14 5.24 7.92 -10.38
N ASN A 15 6.44 7.87 -10.97
CA ASN A 15 7.00 6.70 -11.63
C ASN A 15 6.84 5.47 -10.71
N THR A 16 5.88 4.57 -10.99
CA THR A 16 5.56 3.42 -10.10
C THR A 16 6.81 2.63 -9.73
N PHE A 17 7.77 2.62 -10.65
CA PHE A 17 9.09 2.05 -10.48
C PHE A 17 9.94 2.72 -9.40
N SER A 18 9.94 4.05 -9.26
CA SER A 18 10.71 4.74 -8.20
C SER A 18 10.16 4.44 -6.81
N THR A 19 8.83 4.39 -6.65
CA THR A 19 8.19 4.03 -5.37
C THR A 19 8.42 2.56 -5.01
N LEU A 20 8.44 1.65 -6.00
CA LEU A 20 8.83 0.26 -5.76
C LEU A 20 10.32 0.15 -5.41
N ALA A 21 11.18 0.92 -6.08
CA ALA A 21 12.62 0.95 -5.82
C ALA A 21 12.94 1.48 -4.41
N SER A 22 12.19 2.46 -3.91
CA SER A 22 12.37 2.98 -2.54
C SER A 22 11.99 1.98 -1.46
N LEU A 23 11.13 0.99 -1.76
CA LEU A 23 10.77 -0.10 -0.86
C LEU A 23 11.81 -1.23 -0.85
N TRP A 24 12.61 -1.37 -1.91
CA TRP A 24 13.57 -2.46 -2.07
C TRP A 24 14.55 -2.64 -0.89
N PRO A 25 15.14 -1.58 -0.32
CA PRO A 25 16.05 -1.72 0.84
C PRO A 25 15.38 -2.31 2.09
N TYR A 26 14.05 -2.22 2.22
CA TYR A 26 13.31 -2.75 3.35
C TYR A 26 12.89 -4.21 3.13
N ILE A 27 12.75 -4.64 1.87
CA ILE A 27 12.50 -6.04 1.48
C ILE A 27 13.81 -6.83 1.47
N TRP A 28 14.91 -6.19 1.06
CA TRP A 28 16.27 -6.74 1.05
C TRP A 28 17.23 -5.96 1.97
N PRO A 29 17.05 -6.02 3.30
CA PRO A 29 17.83 -5.25 4.27
C PRO A 29 19.31 -5.66 4.33
N HIS A 30 20.22 -4.68 4.35
CA HIS A 30 21.68 -4.93 4.32
C HIS A 30 22.24 -5.71 5.52
N GLY A 31 21.57 -5.75 6.67
CA GLY A 31 22.05 -6.43 7.89
C GLY A 31 21.30 -7.71 8.31
N ARG A 32 20.34 -8.21 7.53
CA ARG A 32 19.50 -9.36 7.91
C ARG A 32 19.56 -10.49 6.90
N SER A 33 20.56 -11.37 7.07
CA SER A 33 20.74 -12.57 6.24
C SER A 33 19.56 -13.54 6.34
N ASP A 34 18.87 -13.59 7.48
CA ASP A 34 17.66 -14.39 7.68
C ASP A 34 16.54 -14.01 6.71
N LEU A 35 16.32 -12.70 6.49
CA LEU A 35 15.31 -12.21 5.57
C LEU A 35 15.72 -12.41 4.11
N LYS A 36 16.99 -12.19 3.78
CA LYS A 36 17.52 -12.48 2.43
C LYS A 36 17.33 -13.96 2.06
N ALA A 37 17.66 -14.86 2.98
CA ALA A 37 17.45 -16.30 2.80
C ALA A 37 15.97 -16.65 2.60
N ARG A 38 15.05 -16.01 3.35
CA ARG A 38 13.61 -16.19 3.16
C ARG A 38 13.12 -15.66 1.81
N VAL A 39 13.62 -14.52 1.35
CA VAL A 39 13.29 -14.00 0.01
C VAL A 39 13.74 -14.98 -1.06
N ILE A 40 14.98 -15.46 -1.00
CA ILE A 40 15.50 -16.47 -1.96
C ILE A 40 14.65 -17.74 -1.90
N THR A 41 14.38 -18.26 -0.70
CA THR A 41 13.57 -19.47 -0.53
C THR A 41 12.16 -19.30 -1.09
N ALA A 42 11.53 -18.15 -0.86
CA ALA A 42 10.22 -17.84 -1.42
C ALA A 42 10.25 -17.72 -2.95
N LEU A 43 11.31 -17.15 -3.54
CA LEU A 43 11.49 -17.08 -5.00
C LEU A 43 11.71 -18.47 -5.61
N VAL A 44 12.48 -19.33 -4.96
CA VAL A 44 12.65 -20.73 -5.41
C VAL A 44 11.33 -21.48 -5.33
N LEU A 45 10.63 -21.42 -4.20
CA LEU A 45 9.32 -22.05 -4.03
C LEU A 45 8.28 -21.51 -5.01
N LEU A 46 8.34 -20.22 -5.33
CA LEU A 46 7.51 -19.60 -6.36
C LEU A 46 7.72 -20.28 -7.72
N VAL A 47 8.97 -20.37 -8.16
CA VAL A 47 9.30 -20.95 -9.47
C VAL A 47 8.92 -22.43 -9.51
N VAL A 48 9.25 -23.20 -8.46
CA VAL A 48 8.89 -24.62 -8.36
C VAL A 48 7.38 -24.81 -8.35
N ALA A 49 6.64 -24.01 -7.58
CA ALA A 49 5.18 -24.06 -7.55
C ALA A 49 4.59 -23.78 -8.93
N LYS A 50 5.07 -22.75 -9.64
CA LYS A 50 4.55 -22.40 -10.97
C LYS A 50 4.90 -23.42 -12.04
N ILE A 51 6.11 -23.99 -12.01
CA ILE A 51 6.47 -25.11 -12.89
C ILE A 51 5.52 -26.29 -12.64
N LEU A 52 5.34 -26.68 -11.37
CA LEU A 52 4.45 -27.79 -11.04
C LEU A 52 3.02 -27.51 -11.48
N THR A 53 2.50 -26.32 -11.22
CA THR A 53 1.19 -25.84 -11.65
C THR A 53 0.99 -25.98 -13.17
N VAL A 54 2.00 -25.64 -13.99
CA VAL A 54 1.93 -25.78 -15.46
C VAL A 54 2.11 -27.24 -15.93
N LEU A 55 2.77 -28.09 -15.14
CA LEU A 55 2.93 -29.51 -15.44
C LEU A 55 1.70 -30.35 -15.06
N VAL A 56 0.88 -29.94 -14.09
CA VAL A 56 -0.32 -30.68 -13.65
C VAL A 56 -1.26 -31.04 -14.81
N PRO A 57 -1.57 -30.15 -15.78
CA PRO A 57 -2.36 -30.50 -16.96
C PRO A 57 -1.81 -31.63 -17.83
N TYR A 58 -0.49 -31.89 -17.83
CA TYR A 58 0.09 -33.03 -18.55
C TYR A 58 -0.31 -34.37 -17.93
N ALA A 59 -0.38 -34.45 -16.59
CA ALA A 59 -0.88 -35.65 -15.92
C ALA A 59 -2.35 -35.92 -16.31
N TYR A 60 -3.15 -34.85 -16.44
CA TYR A 60 -4.53 -34.97 -16.89
C TYR A 60 -4.62 -35.40 -18.36
N LYS A 61 -3.81 -34.81 -19.25
CA LYS A 61 -3.67 -35.24 -20.65
C LYS A 61 -3.37 -36.72 -20.75
N TRP A 62 -2.32 -37.17 -20.10
CA TRP A 62 -1.87 -38.57 -20.18
C TRP A 62 -2.90 -39.53 -19.58
N ALA A 63 -3.63 -39.12 -18.54
CA ALA A 63 -4.72 -39.94 -17.99
C ALA A 63 -5.82 -40.20 -19.03
N VAL A 64 -6.21 -39.15 -19.78
CA VAL A 64 -7.20 -39.25 -20.86
C VAL A 64 -6.67 -40.07 -22.03
N ASP A 65 -5.44 -39.80 -22.46
CA ASP A 65 -4.80 -40.55 -23.56
C ASP A 65 -4.66 -42.05 -23.22
N ALA A 66 -4.42 -42.39 -21.94
CA ALA A 66 -4.32 -43.77 -21.46
C ALA A 66 -5.67 -44.51 -21.43
N LEU A 67 -6.76 -43.78 -21.16
CA LEU A 67 -8.13 -44.32 -21.22
C LEU A 67 -8.56 -44.59 -22.67
N GLU A 68 -8.14 -43.74 -23.61
CA GLU A 68 -8.47 -43.87 -25.04
C GLU A 68 -7.69 -45.01 -25.72
N ASN A 69 -6.37 -45.08 -25.51
CA ASN A 69 -5.49 -45.98 -26.27
C ASN A 69 -5.30 -47.39 -25.66
N GLY A 70 -6.01 -47.72 -24.57
CA GLY A 70 -5.92 -49.04 -23.96
C GLY A 70 -4.49 -49.45 -23.57
N ALA A 71 -3.92 -48.76 -22.57
CA ALA A 71 -2.73 -49.18 -21.80
C ALA A 71 -1.57 -49.87 -22.57
N GLY A 72 -1.05 -49.26 -23.63
CA GLY A 72 0.23 -49.70 -24.26
C GLY A 72 1.44 -49.66 -23.31
N PHE A 73 1.36 -48.91 -22.20
CA PHE A 73 2.41 -48.78 -21.18
C PHE A 73 2.46 -49.94 -20.17
N ALA A 74 1.46 -50.82 -20.18
CA ALA A 74 1.27 -51.84 -19.15
C ALA A 74 1.43 -53.26 -19.71
N ALA A 75 2.36 -53.46 -20.64
CA ALA A 75 2.55 -54.71 -21.40
C ALA A 75 2.85 -55.99 -20.56
N GLY A 76 2.88 -55.93 -19.22
CA GLY A 76 3.11 -57.08 -18.33
C GLY A 76 2.15 -57.24 -17.14
N LEU A 77 1.13 -56.39 -16.98
CA LEU A 77 0.15 -56.52 -15.89
C LEU A 77 -1.04 -57.44 -16.30
N PRO A 78 -1.89 -57.92 -15.38
CA PRO A 78 -3.18 -58.53 -15.74
C PRO A 78 -4.12 -57.48 -16.36
N ASP A 79 -4.91 -57.83 -17.38
CA ASP A 79 -5.71 -56.86 -18.15
C ASP A 79 -6.66 -56.01 -17.30
N TRP A 80 -7.17 -56.54 -16.18
CA TRP A 80 -7.97 -55.74 -15.23
C TRP A 80 -7.18 -54.65 -14.48
N LEU A 81 -5.91 -54.89 -14.20
CA LEU A 81 -5.03 -53.90 -13.57
C LEU A 81 -4.55 -52.85 -14.58
N LYS A 82 -4.40 -53.18 -15.87
CA LYS A 82 -3.95 -52.22 -16.89
C LYS A 82 -4.95 -51.11 -17.15
N VAL A 83 -6.23 -51.47 -17.27
CA VAL A 83 -7.31 -50.54 -17.64
C VAL A 83 -7.65 -49.60 -16.47
N VAL A 84 -7.47 -50.05 -15.23
CA VAL A 84 -7.85 -49.28 -14.03
C VAL A 84 -6.64 -48.60 -13.37
N ALA A 85 -5.50 -49.27 -13.23
CA ALA A 85 -4.40 -48.77 -12.40
C ALA A 85 -3.63 -47.60 -13.05
N VAL A 86 -3.44 -47.59 -14.36
CA VAL A 86 -2.70 -46.51 -15.05
C VAL A 86 -3.49 -45.19 -15.06
N PRO A 87 -4.77 -45.16 -15.49
CA PRO A 87 -5.59 -43.95 -15.37
C PRO A 87 -5.79 -43.52 -13.92
N ALA A 88 -6.03 -44.45 -12.99
CA ALA A 88 -6.16 -44.11 -11.57
C ALA A 88 -4.87 -43.48 -11.03
N PHE A 89 -3.70 -44.01 -11.36
CA PHE A 89 -2.42 -43.42 -10.96
C PHE A 89 -2.23 -42.01 -11.52
N LEU A 90 -2.56 -41.77 -12.79
CA LEU A 90 -2.40 -40.44 -13.41
C LEU A 90 -3.42 -39.42 -12.86
N VAL A 91 -4.64 -39.86 -12.55
CA VAL A 91 -5.64 -39.03 -11.86
C VAL A 91 -5.19 -38.69 -10.44
N ILE A 92 -4.63 -39.66 -9.70
CA ILE A 92 -4.02 -39.41 -8.38
C ILE A 92 -2.84 -38.44 -8.53
N ALA A 93 -1.97 -38.64 -9.52
CA ALA A 93 -0.84 -37.75 -9.78
C ALA A 93 -1.29 -36.31 -10.12
N TYR A 94 -2.37 -36.16 -10.89
CA TYR A 94 -3.00 -34.86 -11.15
C TYR A 94 -3.51 -34.21 -9.85
N ALA A 95 -4.26 -34.94 -9.02
CA ALA A 95 -4.81 -34.43 -7.78
C ALA A 95 -3.71 -34.07 -6.75
N VAL A 96 -2.74 -34.96 -6.56
CA VAL A 96 -1.59 -34.74 -5.68
C VAL A 96 -0.72 -33.60 -6.21
N GLY A 97 -0.44 -33.55 -7.51
CA GLY A 97 0.31 -32.47 -8.12
C GLY A 97 -0.34 -31.11 -7.92
N ARG A 98 -1.68 -31.03 -8.08
CA ARG A 98 -2.46 -29.82 -7.81
C ARG A 98 -2.38 -29.40 -6.34
N PHE A 99 -2.55 -30.36 -5.42
CA PHE A 99 -2.43 -30.10 -3.98
C PHE A 99 -1.02 -29.65 -3.59
N MET A 100 0.02 -30.29 -4.12
CA MET A 100 1.41 -29.95 -3.88
C MET A 100 1.74 -28.55 -4.42
N ALA A 101 1.28 -28.21 -5.62
CA ALA A 101 1.50 -26.88 -6.19
C ALA A 101 0.84 -25.78 -5.34
N PHE A 102 -0.40 -26.02 -4.89
CA PHE A 102 -1.08 -25.13 -3.96
C PHE A 102 -0.36 -25.05 -2.61
N GLY A 103 0.09 -26.18 -2.06
CA GLY A 103 0.84 -26.23 -0.80
C GLY A 103 2.15 -25.45 -0.86
N LEU A 104 2.92 -25.59 -1.94
CA LEU A 104 4.15 -24.80 -2.16
C LEU A 104 3.85 -23.31 -2.25
N GLN A 105 2.74 -22.92 -2.89
CA GLN A 105 2.28 -21.54 -2.93
C GLN A 105 1.94 -21.01 -1.53
N GLN A 106 1.24 -21.79 -0.70
CA GLN A 106 0.93 -21.39 0.67
C GLN A 106 2.19 -21.28 1.56
N ILE A 107 3.13 -22.22 1.42
CA ILE A 107 4.40 -22.19 2.15
C ILE A 107 5.22 -20.96 1.74
N ARG A 108 5.30 -20.66 0.43
CA ARG A 108 5.90 -19.42 -0.08
C ARG A 108 5.27 -18.21 0.59
N ASP A 109 3.94 -18.11 0.62
CA ASP A 109 3.21 -16.97 1.18
C ASP A 109 3.50 -16.81 2.68
N ALA A 110 3.52 -17.91 3.43
CA ALA A 110 3.86 -17.92 4.85
C ALA A 110 5.31 -17.49 5.14
N ILE A 111 6.28 -17.96 4.35
CA ILE A 111 7.69 -17.57 4.46
C ILE A 111 7.83 -16.08 4.15
N PHE A 112 7.17 -15.61 3.10
CA PHE A 112 7.26 -14.24 2.63
C PHE A 112 6.54 -13.24 3.55
N ALA A 113 5.48 -13.64 4.26
CA ALA A 113 4.75 -12.79 5.20
C ALA A 113 5.68 -12.12 6.23
N ARG A 114 6.70 -12.85 6.71
CA ARG A 114 7.69 -12.29 7.66
C ARG A 114 8.56 -11.19 7.04
N VAL A 115 8.87 -11.29 5.74
CA VAL A 115 9.62 -10.27 5.00
C VAL A 115 8.75 -9.03 4.82
N GLY A 116 7.51 -9.21 4.36
CA GLY A 116 6.59 -8.09 4.17
C GLY A 116 6.29 -7.33 5.45
N GLN A 117 5.96 -8.05 6.53
CA GLN A 117 5.70 -7.43 7.84
C GLN A 117 6.94 -6.76 8.44
N HIS A 118 8.15 -7.24 8.12
CA HIS A 118 9.36 -6.52 8.50
C HIS A 118 9.46 -5.16 7.81
N ALA A 119 9.21 -5.11 6.49
CA ALA A 119 9.25 -3.86 5.74
C ALA A 119 8.23 -2.84 6.27
N VAL A 120 6.99 -3.30 6.52
CA VAL A 120 5.92 -2.50 7.13
C VAL A 120 6.35 -1.95 8.49
N ARG A 121 6.87 -2.79 9.38
CA ARG A 121 7.35 -2.39 10.71
C ARG A 121 8.51 -1.40 10.63
N ALA A 122 9.51 -1.68 9.80
CA ALA A 122 10.72 -0.87 9.69
C ALA A 122 10.41 0.53 9.15
N LEU A 123 9.58 0.62 8.10
CA LEU A 123 9.21 1.90 7.51
C LEU A 123 8.24 2.68 8.42
N GLY A 124 7.27 2.01 9.05
CA GLY A 124 6.40 2.65 10.05
C GLY A 124 7.20 3.25 11.22
N TYR A 125 8.18 2.50 11.75
CA TYR A 125 9.09 3.00 12.80
C TYR A 125 9.92 4.19 12.33
N LYS A 126 10.52 4.11 11.13
CA LYS A 126 11.33 5.20 10.57
C LYS A 126 10.50 6.48 10.36
N THR A 127 9.27 6.35 9.85
CA THR A 127 8.34 7.47 9.69
C THR A 127 7.97 8.09 11.04
N PHE A 128 7.67 7.26 12.04
CA PHE A 128 7.37 7.75 13.39
C PHE A 128 8.54 8.52 14.01
N GLN A 129 9.77 7.98 13.91
CA GLN A 129 10.97 8.69 14.39
C GLN A 129 11.21 10.00 13.65
N HIS A 130 11.03 10.01 12.32
CA HIS A 130 11.24 11.19 11.51
C HIS A 130 10.21 12.29 11.84
N LEU A 131 8.95 11.93 12.05
CA LEU A 131 7.92 12.87 12.48
C LEU A 131 8.31 13.60 13.77
N HIS A 132 8.83 12.89 14.78
CA HIS A 132 9.31 13.53 16.01
C HIS A 132 10.49 14.49 15.81
N ARG A 133 11.22 14.39 14.69
CA ARG A 133 12.32 15.32 14.35
C ARG A 133 11.83 16.55 13.60
N LEU A 134 10.62 16.55 13.04
CA LEU A 134 10.07 17.71 12.35
C LEU A 134 9.71 18.82 13.35
N SER A 135 9.74 20.07 12.88
CA SER A 135 9.56 21.23 13.74
C SER A 135 8.18 21.31 14.38
N LEU A 136 8.07 22.04 15.49
CA LEU A 136 6.78 22.31 16.13
C LEU A 136 5.81 23.02 15.17
N ARG A 137 6.32 23.87 14.26
CA ARG A 137 5.50 24.52 13.21
C ARG A 137 4.79 23.48 12.36
N PHE A 138 5.50 22.45 11.89
CA PHE A 138 4.92 21.38 11.07
C PHE A 138 3.76 20.67 11.79
N HIS A 139 3.90 20.42 13.09
CA HIS A 139 2.90 19.76 13.90
C HIS A 139 1.68 20.64 14.22
N LEU A 140 1.86 21.96 14.33
CA LEU A 140 0.76 22.89 14.59
C LEU A 140 -0.04 23.24 13.32
N GLU A 141 0.62 23.31 12.16
CA GLU A 141 -0.03 23.59 10.86
C GLU A 141 -0.85 22.39 10.36
N ARG A 142 -0.46 21.18 10.73
CA ARG A 142 -1.17 19.96 10.38
C ARG A 142 -2.15 19.60 11.49
N ARG A 143 -3.43 19.40 11.15
CA ARG A 143 -4.37 18.73 12.07
C ARG A 143 -3.78 17.37 12.44
N THR A 144 -3.55 17.10 13.71
CA THR A 144 -2.87 15.89 14.22
C THR A 144 -3.52 14.60 13.70
N GLY A 145 -4.84 14.60 13.52
CA GLY A 145 -5.59 13.49 12.91
C GLY A 145 -5.26 13.22 11.43
N GLY A 146 -4.81 14.23 10.68
CA GLY A 146 -4.35 14.09 9.30
C GLY A 146 -2.99 13.40 9.20
N LEU A 147 -2.06 13.71 10.12
CA LEU A 147 -0.73 13.07 10.16
C LEU A 147 -0.85 11.59 10.54
N SER A 148 -1.62 11.27 11.59
CA SER A 148 -1.86 9.88 12.00
C SER A 148 -2.42 9.05 10.84
N ARG A 149 -3.40 9.61 10.10
CA ARG A 149 -3.98 8.96 8.92
C ARG A 149 -2.98 8.76 7.78
N ILE A 150 -2.04 9.68 7.57
CA ILE A 150 -1.01 9.50 6.53
C ILE A 150 -0.08 8.35 6.90
N ILE A 151 0.32 8.22 8.18
CA ILE A 151 1.13 7.08 8.65
C ILE A 151 0.36 5.77 8.46
N GLU A 152 -0.87 5.71 8.97
CA GLU A 152 -1.70 4.50 8.89
C GLU A 152 -1.90 4.05 7.44
N ARG A 153 -2.28 4.98 6.55
CA ARG A 153 -2.46 4.70 5.13
C ARG A 153 -1.15 4.35 4.44
N GLY A 154 -0.05 5.03 4.75
CA GLY A 154 1.27 4.72 4.20
C GLY A 154 1.72 3.31 4.57
N VAL A 155 1.58 2.94 5.85
CA VAL A 155 1.89 1.61 6.38
C VAL A 155 1.05 0.53 5.70
N LYS A 156 -0.26 0.75 5.59
CA LYS A 156 -1.18 -0.15 4.88
C LYS A 156 -0.89 -0.22 3.38
N GLY A 157 -0.49 0.90 2.77
CA GLY A 157 -0.06 0.96 1.37
C GLY A 157 1.13 0.05 1.11
N ILE A 158 2.15 0.06 1.98
CA ILE A 158 3.30 -0.85 1.85
C ILE A 158 2.84 -2.30 1.87
N GLU A 159 1.97 -2.67 2.83
CA GLU A 159 1.44 -4.03 2.93
C GLU A 159 0.74 -4.45 1.64
N ILE A 160 -0.11 -3.57 1.10
CA ILE A 160 -0.85 -3.78 -0.15
C ILE A 160 0.11 -3.96 -1.33
N ILE A 161 1.11 -3.08 -1.50
CA ILE A 161 2.10 -3.19 -2.58
C ILE A 161 2.88 -4.49 -2.48
N VAL A 162 3.39 -4.80 -1.30
CA VAL A 162 4.20 -6.00 -1.06
C VAL A 162 3.38 -7.25 -1.36
N ARG A 163 2.13 -7.32 -0.86
CA ARG A 163 1.23 -8.46 -1.08
C ARG A 163 0.85 -8.60 -2.55
N PHE A 164 0.32 -7.55 -3.18
CA PHE A 164 -0.16 -7.66 -4.56
C PHE A 164 0.96 -7.78 -5.57
N THR A 165 2.05 -7.03 -5.44
CA THR A 165 3.14 -7.08 -6.42
C THR A 165 3.90 -8.40 -6.34
N LEU A 166 4.31 -8.81 -5.14
CA LEU A 166 5.21 -9.96 -4.97
C LEU A 166 4.47 -11.30 -4.85
N LEU A 167 3.29 -11.34 -4.22
CA LEU A 167 2.55 -12.59 -4.02
C LEU A 167 1.51 -12.87 -5.11
N GLN A 168 1.10 -11.86 -5.89
CA GLN A 168 0.08 -12.01 -6.93
C GLN A 168 0.59 -11.66 -8.33
N THR A 169 1.05 -10.43 -8.58
CA THR A 169 1.44 -9.95 -9.92
C THR A 169 2.63 -10.69 -10.49
N ILE A 170 3.77 -10.73 -9.80
CA ILE A 170 4.96 -11.46 -10.29
C ILE A 170 4.66 -12.94 -10.56
N PRO A 171 4.03 -13.69 -9.62
CA PRO A 171 3.68 -15.08 -9.86
C PRO A 171 2.75 -15.28 -11.06
N THR A 172 1.80 -14.36 -11.26
CA THR A 172 0.87 -14.40 -12.39
C THR A 172 1.60 -14.18 -13.71
N ILE A 173 2.52 -13.21 -13.78
CA ILE A 173 3.35 -12.97 -14.97
C ILE A 173 4.21 -14.20 -15.30
N VAL A 174 4.85 -14.80 -14.29
CA VAL A 174 5.64 -16.04 -14.46
C VAL A 174 4.77 -17.18 -14.97
N GLU A 175 3.57 -17.35 -14.41
CA GLU A 175 2.62 -18.37 -14.85
C GLU A 175 2.18 -18.16 -16.30
N PHE A 176 1.86 -16.92 -16.69
CA PHE A 176 1.54 -16.58 -18.08
C PHE A 176 2.69 -16.90 -19.03
N ALA A 177 3.91 -16.53 -18.66
CA ALA A 177 5.09 -16.80 -19.49
C ALA A 177 5.31 -18.32 -19.66
N LEU A 178 5.20 -19.10 -18.58
CA LEU A 178 5.34 -20.55 -18.62
C LEU A 178 4.24 -21.21 -19.46
N VAL A 179 2.98 -20.81 -19.29
CA VAL A 179 1.87 -21.37 -20.10
C VAL A 179 2.01 -20.96 -21.57
N ALA A 180 2.42 -19.73 -21.87
CA ALA A 180 2.70 -19.29 -23.24
C ALA A 180 3.81 -20.13 -23.89
N ILE A 181 4.89 -20.42 -23.15
CA ILE A 181 5.97 -21.31 -23.60
C ILE A 181 5.42 -22.71 -23.90
N VAL A 182 4.65 -23.30 -22.97
CA VAL A 182 4.05 -24.63 -23.16
C VAL A 182 3.14 -24.65 -24.39
N ILE A 183 2.29 -23.65 -24.57
CA ILE A 183 1.39 -23.56 -25.72
C ILE A 183 2.16 -23.44 -27.03
N ALA A 184 3.21 -22.60 -27.07
CA ALA A 184 4.03 -22.39 -28.25
C ALA A 184 4.71 -23.68 -28.73
N PHE A 185 5.27 -24.48 -27.80
CA PHE A 185 5.96 -25.72 -28.13
C PHE A 185 5.02 -26.91 -28.37
N GLN A 186 3.92 -27.03 -27.61
CA GLN A 186 3.05 -28.21 -27.64
C GLN A 186 1.94 -28.13 -28.71
N PHE A 187 1.41 -26.94 -28.96
CA PHE A 187 0.27 -26.71 -29.86
C PHE A 187 0.63 -25.85 -31.07
N GLY A 188 1.72 -25.09 -30.99
CA GLY A 188 2.23 -24.27 -32.08
C GLY A 188 1.85 -22.79 -32.00
N VAL A 189 2.37 -22.02 -32.94
CA VAL A 189 2.33 -20.54 -32.92
C VAL A 189 0.91 -19.99 -33.00
N LEU A 190 -0.01 -20.65 -33.72
CA LEU A 190 -1.39 -20.16 -33.85
C LEU A 190 -2.13 -20.13 -32.51
N TYR A 191 -1.95 -21.14 -31.65
CA TYR A 191 -2.54 -21.15 -30.30
C TYR A 191 -1.93 -20.05 -29.43
N LEU A 192 -0.61 -19.84 -29.55
CA LEU A 192 0.08 -18.76 -28.84
C LEU A 192 -0.49 -17.39 -29.26
N VAL A 193 -0.68 -17.16 -30.55
CA VAL A 193 -1.27 -15.89 -31.06
C VAL A 193 -2.68 -15.71 -30.51
N THR A 194 -3.53 -16.73 -30.55
CA THR A 194 -4.89 -16.67 -29.98
C THR A 194 -4.86 -16.36 -28.49
N LEU A 195 -3.96 -17.00 -27.72
CA LEU A 195 -3.77 -16.72 -26.30
C LEU A 195 -3.34 -15.28 -26.05
N VAL A 196 -2.32 -14.79 -26.76
CA VAL A 196 -1.79 -13.43 -26.59
C VAL A 196 -2.85 -12.38 -26.95
N VAL A 197 -3.58 -12.57 -28.06
CA VAL A 197 -4.66 -11.67 -28.46
C VAL A 197 -5.77 -11.65 -27.42
N MET A 198 -6.21 -12.82 -26.95
CA MET A 198 -7.21 -12.94 -25.88
C MET A 198 -6.74 -12.21 -24.61
N MET A 199 -5.49 -12.38 -24.19
CA MET A 199 -4.94 -11.76 -22.99
C MET A 199 -4.80 -10.25 -23.10
N VAL A 200 -4.30 -9.75 -24.24
CA VAL A 200 -4.19 -8.31 -24.50
C VAL A 200 -5.58 -7.68 -24.50
N LEU A 201 -6.55 -8.29 -25.17
CA LEU A 201 -7.93 -7.81 -25.20
C LEU A 201 -8.56 -7.81 -23.79
N TYR A 202 -8.34 -8.88 -23.02
CA TYR A 202 -8.84 -9.00 -21.65
C TYR A 202 -8.26 -7.90 -20.75
N LEU A 203 -6.94 -7.69 -20.79
CA LEU A 203 -6.27 -6.67 -19.99
C LEU A 203 -6.70 -5.26 -20.40
N TRP A 204 -6.74 -4.98 -21.71
CA TRP A 204 -7.17 -3.69 -22.23
C TRP A 204 -8.61 -3.37 -21.81
N PHE A 205 -9.53 -4.31 -22.00
CA PHE A 205 -10.93 -4.16 -21.59
C PHE A 205 -11.03 -3.94 -20.08
N THR A 206 -10.34 -4.76 -19.29
CA THR A 206 -10.39 -4.68 -17.82
C THR A 206 -9.87 -3.34 -17.32
N VAL A 207 -8.74 -2.85 -17.83
CA VAL A 207 -8.17 -1.55 -17.42
C VAL A 207 -9.11 -0.41 -17.81
N LYS A 208 -9.59 -0.36 -19.05
CA LYS A 208 -10.50 0.69 -19.52
C LYS A 208 -11.83 0.71 -18.77
N ALA A 209 -12.43 -0.44 -18.57
CA ALA A 209 -13.67 -0.55 -17.79
C ALA A 209 -13.43 -0.22 -16.31
N THR A 210 -12.29 -0.59 -15.74
CA THR A 210 -11.93 -0.21 -14.36
C THR A 210 -11.76 1.30 -14.23
N GLU A 211 -11.06 1.95 -15.16
CA GLU A 211 -10.88 3.42 -15.18
C GLU A 211 -12.22 4.16 -15.27
N TRP A 212 -13.10 3.72 -16.16
CA TRP A 212 -14.46 4.26 -16.25
C TRP A 212 -15.25 4.11 -14.94
N ARG A 213 -15.13 2.97 -14.27
CA ARG A 213 -15.79 2.69 -12.99
C ARG A 213 -15.27 3.52 -11.82
N ILE A 214 -14.06 4.09 -11.89
CA ILE A 214 -13.52 4.94 -10.82
C ILE A 214 -14.41 6.16 -10.60
N ALA A 215 -14.90 6.81 -11.66
CA ALA A 215 -15.79 7.97 -11.54
C ALA A 215 -17.14 7.61 -10.88
N ILE A 216 -17.71 6.45 -11.24
CA ILE A 216 -18.96 5.94 -10.66
C ILE A 216 -18.78 5.70 -9.15
N ARG A 217 -17.67 5.05 -8.78
CA ARG A 217 -17.37 4.76 -7.38
C ARG A 217 -17.08 6.02 -6.57
N ARG A 218 -16.48 7.05 -7.19
CA ARG A 218 -16.26 8.35 -6.55
C ARG A 218 -17.59 9.01 -6.18
N ALA A 219 -18.55 9.06 -7.10
CA ALA A 219 -19.88 9.63 -6.83
C ALA A 219 -20.62 8.91 -5.67
N MET A 220 -20.46 7.58 -5.57
CA MET A 220 -20.98 6.80 -4.45
C MET A 220 -20.31 7.19 -3.12
N ASN A 221 -18.98 7.27 -3.09
CA ASN A 221 -18.23 7.66 -1.89
C ASN A 221 -18.54 9.10 -1.44
N ASP A 222 -18.75 10.02 -2.37
CA ASP A 222 -19.13 11.41 -2.06
C ASP A 222 -20.52 11.46 -1.39
N SER A 223 -21.48 10.68 -1.92
CA SER A 223 -22.83 10.56 -1.34
C SER A 223 -22.81 9.89 0.04
N ASP A 224 -21.96 8.88 0.23
CA ASP A 224 -21.74 8.22 1.52
C ASP A 224 -21.16 9.20 2.56
N THR A 225 -20.15 9.97 2.16
CA THR A 225 -19.53 10.97 3.02
C THR A 225 -20.52 12.06 3.43
N GLU A 226 -21.37 12.53 2.50
CA GLU A 226 -22.41 13.51 2.79
C GLU A 226 -23.42 12.96 3.81
N ALA A 227 -23.89 11.72 3.63
CA ALA A 227 -24.86 11.11 4.53
C ALA A 227 -24.28 10.84 5.93
N ASN A 228 -23.05 10.33 6.01
CA ASN A 228 -22.35 10.12 7.27
C ASN A 228 -22.11 11.46 8.00
N SER A 229 -21.71 12.49 7.27
CA SER A 229 -21.51 13.84 7.85
C SER A 229 -22.80 14.38 8.47
N LYS A 230 -23.95 14.21 7.80
CA LYS A 230 -25.26 14.62 8.34
C LYS A 230 -25.68 13.81 9.56
N ALA A 231 -25.46 12.50 9.56
CA ALA A 231 -25.76 11.66 10.70
C ALA A 231 -24.93 12.07 11.93
N VAL A 232 -23.62 12.26 11.76
CA VAL A 232 -22.72 12.71 12.83
C VAL A 232 -23.11 14.09 13.35
N ASP A 233 -23.40 15.04 12.47
CA ASP A 233 -23.80 16.40 12.85
C ASP A 233 -25.11 16.41 13.66
N SER A 234 -26.11 15.61 13.24
CA SER A 234 -27.37 15.46 13.97
C SER A 234 -27.19 14.83 15.35
N LEU A 235 -26.34 13.80 15.47
CA LEU A 235 -26.08 13.11 16.73
C LEU A 235 -25.23 13.94 17.71
N LEU A 236 -24.23 14.68 17.21
CA LEU A 236 -23.43 15.58 18.05
C LEU A 236 -24.27 16.76 18.56
N ASN A 237 -25.20 17.25 17.74
CA ASN A 237 -26.10 18.35 18.09
C ASN A 237 -27.49 17.85 18.54
N TYR A 238 -27.54 16.67 19.18
CA TYR A 238 -28.79 16.03 19.60
C TYR A 238 -29.68 16.97 20.42
N GLU A 239 -29.12 17.72 21.37
CA GLU A 239 -29.86 18.67 22.19
C GLU A 239 -30.51 19.76 21.34
N THR A 240 -29.80 20.30 20.35
CA THR A 240 -30.35 21.31 19.43
C THR A 240 -31.50 20.75 18.62
N VAL A 241 -31.36 19.55 18.06
CA VAL A 241 -32.45 18.88 17.33
C VAL A 241 -33.69 18.73 18.22
N LYS A 242 -33.50 18.37 19.50
CA LYS A 242 -34.58 18.23 20.49
C LYS A 242 -35.18 19.56 20.92
N TYR A 243 -34.38 20.60 21.14
CA TYR A 243 -34.88 21.93 21.52
C TYR A 243 -35.80 22.54 20.46
N PHE A 244 -35.60 22.18 19.19
CA PHE A 244 -36.38 22.69 18.07
C PHE A 244 -37.37 21.66 17.48
N ASN A 245 -37.56 20.49 18.11
CA ASN A 245 -38.46 19.42 17.64
C ASN A 245 -38.26 19.04 16.15
N ASN A 246 -37.01 18.99 15.71
CA ASN A 246 -36.63 18.87 14.29
C ASN A 246 -36.27 17.44 13.85
N GLU A 247 -36.65 16.41 14.61
CA GLU A 247 -36.25 15.02 14.34
C GLU A 247 -36.71 14.53 12.96
N ALA A 248 -37.94 14.84 12.56
CA ALA A 248 -38.48 14.46 11.25
C ALA A 248 -37.78 15.19 10.09
N MET A 249 -37.35 16.43 10.34
CA MET A 249 -36.58 17.21 9.36
C MET A 249 -35.20 16.58 9.15
N GLU A 250 -34.47 16.28 10.23
CA GLU A 250 -33.15 15.66 10.15
C GLU A 250 -33.21 14.23 9.57
N SER A 251 -34.21 13.43 9.94
CA SER A 251 -34.39 12.09 9.36
C SER A 251 -34.66 12.14 7.85
N THR A 252 -35.52 13.06 7.40
CA THR A 252 -35.79 13.28 5.97
C THR A 252 -34.54 13.79 5.23
N ARG A 253 -33.76 14.67 5.86
CA ARG A 253 -32.50 15.20 5.28
C ARG A 253 -31.44 14.10 5.13
N PHE A 254 -31.36 13.19 6.09
CA PHE A 254 -30.53 12.00 6.02
C PHE A 254 -31.02 11.05 4.92
N ASP A 255 -32.31 10.73 4.88
CA ASP A 255 -32.93 9.83 3.90
C ASP A 255 -32.70 10.30 2.46
N ARG A 256 -32.85 11.60 2.16
CA ARG A 256 -32.51 12.17 0.83
C ARG A 256 -31.05 11.94 0.42
N SER A 257 -30.14 11.83 1.38
CA SER A 257 -28.73 11.55 1.13
C SER A 257 -28.51 10.05 0.91
N MET A 258 -29.21 9.22 1.67
CA MET A 258 -29.27 7.77 1.47
C MET A 258 -29.87 7.39 0.12
N ALA A 259 -30.94 8.04 -0.34
CA ALA A 259 -31.53 7.78 -1.66
C ALA A 259 -30.54 8.09 -2.82
N ARG A 260 -29.73 9.15 -2.69
CA ARG A 260 -28.66 9.45 -3.67
C ARG A 260 -27.55 8.42 -3.62
N TYR A 261 -27.15 8.01 -2.41
CA TYR A 261 -26.20 6.92 -2.22
C TYR A 261 -26.71 5.61 -2.84
N GLU A 262 -27.98 5.26 -2.65
CA GLU A 262 -28.61 4.07 -3.21
C GLU A 262 -28.48 4.03 -4.73
N VAL A 263 -28.87 5.11 -5.41
CA VAL A 263 -28.75 5.20 -6.88
C VAL A 263 -27.29 5.07 -7.34
N ALA A 264 -26.34 5.69 -6.62
CA ALA A 264 -24.91 5.60 -6.95
C ALA A 264 -24.33 4.20 -6.65
N ALA A 265 -24.78 3.54 -5.59
CA ALA A 265 -24.41 2.18 -5.22
C ALA A 265 -24.91 1.17 -6.25
N ILE A 266 -26.18 1.30 -6.70
CA ILE A 266 -26.73 0.47 -7.79
C ILE A 266 -25.87 0.58 -9.05
N LYS A 267 -25.51 1.80 -9.48
CA LYS A 267 -24.60 2.00 -10.63
C LYS A 267 -23.24 1.32 -10.42
N THR A 268 -22.71 1.34 -9.19
CA THR A 268 -21.45 0.68 -8.84
C THR A 268 -21.55 -0.85 -8.98
N TYR A 269 -22.66 -1.46 -8.54
CA TYR A 269 -22.91 -2.90 -8.68
C TYR A 269 -23.18 -3.31 -10.13
N VAL A 270 -24.04 -2.57 -10.84
CA VAL A 270 -24.35 -2.84 -12.26
C VAL A 270 -23.09 -2.73 -13.12
N SER A 271 -22.25 -1.71 -12.90
CA SER A 271 -20.99 -1.59 -13.64
C SER A 271 -20.01 -2.72 -13.34
N LEU A 272 -20.03 -3.31 -12.13
CA LEU A 272 -19.25 -4.52 -11.81
C LEU A 272 -19.77 -5.72 -12.59
N ALA A 273 -21.10 -5.88 -12.67
CA ALA A 273 -21.71 -6.97 -13.42
C ALA A 273 -21.36 -6.90 -14.91
N VAL A 274 -21.42 -5.70 -15.51
CA VAL A 274 -21.01 -5.47 -16.91
C VAL A 274 -19.53 -5.79 -17.13
N LEU A 275 -18.65 -5.39 -16.22
CA LEU A 275 -17.22 -5.74 -16.27
C LEU A 275 -17.04 -7.27 -16.26
N ASN A 276 -17.65 -7.95 -15.29
CA ASN A 276 -17.52 -9.40 -15.14
C ASN A 276 -18.08 -10.15 -16.36
N ALA A 277 -19.22 -9.70 -16.90
CA ALA A 277 -19.82 -10.27 -18.10
C ALA A 277 -18.92 -10.08 -19.33
N GLY A 278 -18.36 -8.88 -19.53
CA GLY A 278 -17.43 -8.62 -20.63
C GLY A 278 -16.14 -9.42 -20.53
N GLN A 279 -15.57 -9.54 -19.32
CA GLN A 279 -14.40 -10.39 -19.06
C GLN A 279 -14.68 -11.86 -19.36
N MET A 280 -15.82 -12.38 -18.92
CA MET A 280 -16.24 -13.76 -19.21
C MET A 280 -16.45 -13.97 -20.71
N ALA A 281 -17.05 -13.00 -21.42
CA ALA A 281 -17.28 -13.10 -22.87
C ALA A 281 -15.97 -13.13 -23.65
N ILE A 282 -15.00 -12.28 -23.31
CA ILE A 282 -13.66 -12.26 -23.95
C ILE A 282 -12.94 -13.60 -23.71
N PHE A 283 -12.91 -14.05 -22.46
CA PHE A 283 -12.25 -15.31 -22.11
C PHE A 283 -12.91 -16.51 -22.79
N THR A 284 -14.24 -16.63 -22.71
CA THR A 284 -15.00 -17.72 -23.33
C THR A 284 -14.86 -17.70 -24.85
N GLY A 285 -14.83 -16.51 -25.49
CA GLY A 285 -14.60 -16.39 -26.93
C GLY A 285 -13.22 -16.88 -27.36
N GLY A 286 -12.16 -16.48 -26.65
CA GLY A 286 -10.80 -16.97 -26.93
C GLY A 286 -10.65 -18.46 -26.63
N MET A 287 -11.27 -18.94 -25.55
CA MET A 287 -11.32 -20.35 -25.21
C MET A 287 -12.05 -21.17 -26.27
N LEU A 288 -13.19 -20.70 -26.78
CA LEU A 288 -13.93 -21.34 -27.88
C LEU A 288 -13.05 -21.49 -29.12
N ILE A 289 -12.30 -20.44 -29.50
CA ILE A 289 -11.39 -20.50 -30.66
C ILE A 289 -10.32 -21.58 -30.44
N CYS A 290 -9.62 -21.57 -29.30
CA CYS A 290 -8.60 -22.57 -28.99
C CYS A 290 -9.16 -24.00 -28.96
N MET A 291 -10.34 -24.18 -28.37
CA MET A 291 -11.00 -25.48 -28.28
C MET A 291 -11.47 -25.98 -29.65
N MET A 292 -11.95 -25.09 -30.52
CA MET A 292 -12.33 -25.44 -31.90
C MET A 292 -11.10 -25.83 -32.74
N MET A 293 -9.99 -25.11 -32.58
CA MET A 293 -8.72 -25.46 -33.22
C MET A 293 -8.24 -26.85 -32.78
N SER A 294 -8.27 -27.13 -31.47
CA SER A 294 -7.87 -28.42 -30.93
C SER A 294 -8.81 -29.54 -31.37
N ALA A 295 -10.13 -29.32 -31.35
CA ALA A 295 -11.11 -30.30 -31.83
C ALA A 295 -10.86 -30.66 -33.31
N ARG A 296 -10.57 -29.67 -34.17
CA ARG A 296 -10.22 -29.91 -35.57
C ARG A 296 -8.95 -30.77 -35.70
N GLU A 297 -7.93 -30.48 -34.89
CA GLU A 297 -6.65 -31.20 -34.91
C GLU A 297 -6.74 -32.62 -34.32
N VAL A 298 -7.66 -32.85 -33.38
CA VAL A 298 -8.00 -34.18 -32.87
C VAL A 298 -8.71 -35.00 -33.94
N VAL A 299 -9.70 -34.42 -34.64
CA VAL A 299 -10.38 -35.09 -35.77
C VAL A 299 -9.40 -35.38 -36.91
N ALA A 300 -8.42 -34.49 -37.14
CA ALA A 300 -7.36 -34.70 -38.13
C ALA A 300 -6.27 -35.70 -37.69
N GLY A 301 -6.32 -36.22 -36.46
CA GLY A 301 -5.34 -37.18 -35.92
C GLY A 301 -3.97 -36.58 -35.56
N THR A 302 -3.83 -35.25 -35.61
CA THR A 302 -2.59 -34.54 -35.26
C THR A 302 -2.45 -34.27 -33.76
N GLN A 303 -3.55 -34.27 -33.02
CA GLN A 303 -3.61 -34.14 -31.56
C GLN A 303 -4.39 -35.29 -30.94
N THR A 304 -4.12 -35.59 -29.67
CA THR A 304 -4.85 -36.60 -28.88
C THR A 304 -6.04 -35.97 -28.13
N LEU A 305 -7.01 -36.78 -27.68
CA LEU A 305 -8.10 -36.29 -26.85
C LEU A 305 -7.60 -35.67 -25.53
N GLY A 306 -6.51 -36.18 -24.96
CA GLY A 306 -5.88 -35.56 -23.81
C GLY A 306 -5.30 -34.17 -24.10
N SER A 307 -4.87 -33.89 -25.33
CA SER A 307 -4.40 -32.55 -25.73
C SER A 307 -5.52 -31.52 -25.70
N PHE A 308 -6.73 -31.92 -26.08
CA PHE A 308 -7.94 -31.10 -25.97
C PHE A 308 -8.29 -30.78 -24.51
N VAL A 309 -8.18 -31.77 -23.63
CA VAL A 309 -8.42 -31.56 -22.18
C VAL A 309 -7.31 -30.71 -21.54
N MET A 310 -6.06 -30.86 -22.00
CA MET A 310 -4.91 -30.08 -21.52
C MET A 310 -5.05 -28.59 -21.81
N ILE A 311 -5.38 -28.22 -23.05
CA ILE A 311 -5.51 -26.80 -23.43
C ILE A 311 -6.65 -26.15 -22.65
N ASN A 312 -7.76 -26.86 -22.46
CA ASN A 312 -8.88 -26.42 -21.62
C ASN A 312 -8.43 -26.14 -20.18
N ALA A 313 -7.69 -27.07 -19.57
CA ALA A 313 -7.19 -26.93 -18.20
C ALA A 313 -6.20 -25.76 -18.05
N LEU A 314 -5.26 -25.61 -18.98
CA LEU A 314 -4.31 -24.49 -18.99
C LEU A 314 -5.02 -23.14 -19.11
N LEU A 315 -6.03 -23.03 -19.99
CA LEU A 315 -6.79 -21.78 -20.16
C LEU A 315 -7.58 -21.41 -18.90
N ILE A 316 -8.28 -22.36 -18.27
CA ILE A 316 -9.05 -22.13 -17.04
C ILE A 316 -8.12 -21.66 -15.90
N GLN A 317 -6.93 -22.25 -15.81
CA GLN A 317 -5.94 -21.90 -14.80
C GLN A 317 -5.49 -20.44 -14.93
N LEU A 318 -5.31 -19.94 -16.16
CA LEU A 318 -4.99 -18.54 -16.43
C LEU A 318 -6.14 -17.58 -16.09
N TYR A 319 -7.40 -18.02 -16.16
CA TYR A 319 -8.56 -17.18 -15.86
C TYR A 319 -8.65 -16.77 -14.38
N ILE A 320 -8.31 -17.68 -13.46
CA ILE A 320 -8.46 -17.46 -12.01
C ILE A 320 -7.71 -16.20 -11.55
N PRO A 321 -6.39 -16.02 -11.79
CA PRO A 321 -5.68 -14.82 -11.35
C PRO A 321 -6.12 -13.56 -12.12
N LEU A 322 -6.57 -13.69 -13.36
CA LEU A 322 -7.04 -12.56 -14.18
C LEU A 322 -8.30 -11.90 -13.65
N ASN A 323 -9.23 -12.67 -13.09
CA ASN A 323 -10.46 -12.13 -12.53
C ASN A 323 -10.18 -11.05 -11.46
N PHE A 324 -9.06 -11.19 -10.74
CA PHE A 324 -8.64 -10.25 -9.71
C PHE A 324 -7.87 -9.03 -10.24
N ILE A 325 -7.48 -8.99 -11.53
CA ILE A 325 -6.55 -7.97 -12.05
C ILE A 325 -7.08 -6.54 -11.90
N GLY A 326 -8.39 -6.33 -12.05
CA GLY A 326 -9.01 -5.02 -11.86
C GLY A 326 -8.88 -4.51 -10.42
N THR A 327 -9.05 -5.41 -9.44
CA THR A 327 -8.82 -5.09 -8.02
C THR A 327 -7.35 -4.85 -7.75
N VAL A 328 -6.46 -5.72 -8.25
CA VAL A 328 -5.00 -5.57 -8.11
C VAL A 328 -4.53 -4.22 -8.64
N TYR A 329 -4.96 -3.84 -9.86
CA TYR A 329 -4.61 -2.57 -10.48
C TYR A 329 -5.01 -1.37 -9.61
N ARG A 330 -6.25 -1.36 -9.11
CA ARG A 330 -6.77 -0.28 -8.27
C ARG A 330 -6.05 -0.20 -6.92
N GLU A 331 -5.85 -1.34 -6.26
CA GLU A 331 -5.19 -1.40 -4.95
C GLU A 331 -3.72 -0.97 -5.05
N ILE A 332 -3.00 -1.40 -6.10
CA ILE A 332 -1.63 -0.94 -6.36
C ILE A 332 -1.61 0.58 -6.60
N LYS A 333 -2.50 1.12 -7.45
CA LYS A 333 -2.58 2.57 -7.69
C LYS A 333 -2.83 3.36 -6.40
N GLN A 334 -3.79 2.93 -5.59
CA GLN A 334 -4.09 3.59 -4.32
C GLN A 334 -2.91 3.51 -3.35
N ALA A 335 -2.31 2.34 -3.21
CA ALA A 335 -1.19 2.14 -2.30
C ALA A 335 0.05 2.95 -2.70
N LEU A 336 0.29 3.14 -4.01
CA LEU A 336 1.34 4.04 -4.49
C LEU A 336 1.11 5.48 -4.03
N VAL A 337 -0.12 6.00 -4.12
CA VAL A 337 -0.48 7.35 -3.65
C VAL A 337 -0.28 7.48 -2.14
N ASP A 338 -0.71 6.48 -1.36
CA ASP A 338 -0.59 6.51 0.09
C ASP A 338 0.88 6.46 0.56
N ILE A 339 1.70 5.65 -0.10
CA ILE A 339 3.13 5.56 0.17
C ILE A 339 3.86 6.83 -0.27
N GLU A 340 3.48 7.43 -1.40
CA GLU A 340 4.06 8.68 -1.88
C GLU A 340 3.83 9.82 -0.88
N GLN A 341 2.61 9.95 -0.32
CA GLN A 341 2.33 10.92 0.74
C GLN A 341 3.21 10.72 1.98
N MET A 342 3.49 9.47 2.35
CA MET A 342 4.38 9.15 3.46
C MET A 342 5.85 9.48 3.12
N PHE A 343 6.31 9.18 1.91
CA PHE A 343 7.67 9.54 1.49
C PHE A 343 7.87 11.05 1.38
N GLN A 344 6.85 11.81 0.96
CA GLN A 344 6.89 13.28 0.99
C GLN A 344 7.12 13.84 2.41
N ILE A 345 6.64 13.13 3.45
CA ILE A 345 6.95 13.48 4.84
C ILE A 345 8.41 13.13 5.15
N LEU A 346 8.86 11.93 4.78
CA LEU A 346 10.23 11.45 5.04
C LEU A 346 11.33 12.24 4.30
N GLU A 347 10.99 12.84 3.15
CA GLU A 347 11.88 13.68 2.34
C GLU A 347 11.99 15.11 2.89
N ARG A 348 11.15 15.49 3.85
CA ARG A 348 11.19 16.83 4.42
C ARG A 348 12.30 16.93 5.46
N ASP A 349 13.28 17.76 5.19
CA ASP A 349 14.33 18.01 6.17
C ASP A 349 13.76 18.70 7.43
N PRO A 350 14.24 18.31 8.63
CA PRO A 350 13.97 19.05 9.86
C PRO A 350 14.39 20.51 9.71
N GLU A 351 13.48 21.44 9.99
CA GLU A 351 13.77 22.89 9.98
C GLU A 351 14.87 23.25 11.00
N ILE A 352 14.99 22.45 12.06
CA ILE A 352 15.91 22.67 13.18
C ILE A 352 16.75 21.40 13.35
N ALA A 353 18.03 21.51 13.07
CA ALA A 353 19.00 20.44 13.21
C ALA A 353 20.20 20.90 14.03
N ASP A 354 20.81 19.94 14.72
CA ASP A 354 22.08 20.18 15.41
C ASP A 354 23.19 20.35 14.37
N LYS A 355 24.15 21.22 14.67
CA LYS A 355 25.32 21.35 13.79
C LYS A 355 26.13 20.05 13.81
N PRO A 356 26.79 19.67 12.71
CA PRO A 356 27.70 18.52 12.71
C PRO A 356 28.75 18.66 13.81
N GLY A 357 28.79 17.72 14.75
CA GLY A 357 29.74 17.74 15.87
C GLY A 357 29.40 18.71 17.01
N ALA A 358 28.15 19.19 17.11
CA ALA A 358 27.70 20.00 18.24
C ALA A 358 28.00 19.31 19.58
N PRO A 359 28.66 19.99 20.55
CA PRO A 359 28.89 19.43 21.88
C PRO A 359 27.59 19.36 22.70
N ASP A 360 27.61 18.56 23.76
CA ASP A 360 26.55 18.59 24.77
C ASP A 360 26.64 19.89 25.59
N LEU A 361 25.48 20.46 25.94
CA LEU A 361 25.37 21.62 26.80
C LEU A 361 25.88 21.30 28.22
N GLU A 362 26.87 22.04 28.69
CA GLU A 362 27.37 21.94 30.06
C GLU A 362 26.72 22.99 30.96
N VAL A 363 25.70 22.61 31.73
CA VAL A 363 25.07 23.52 32.69
C VAL A 363 25.79 23.46 34.04
N ARG A 364 26.34 24.59 34.49
CA ARG A 364 27.02 24.75 35.78
C ARG A 364 26.15 25.50 36.78
N GLU A 365 25.66 26.68 36.38
CA GLU A 365 24.88 27.57 37.23
C GLU A 365 23.46 27.76 36.70
N GLY A 366 23.26 27.70 35.38
CA GLY A 366 21.96 27.84 34.72
C GLY A 366 21.53 29.28 34.48
N ALA A 367 22.47 30.21 34.30
CA ALA A 367 22.17 31.59 33.92
C ALA A 367 21.70 31.65 32.46
N ILE A 368 20.58 32.32 32.19
CA ILE A 368 20.00 32.43 30.84
C ILE A 368 20.10 33.88 30.37
N ARG A 369 20.58 34.11 29.15
CA ARG A 369 20.64 35.44 28.56
C ARG A 369 20.09 35.45 27.14
N PHE A 370 19.18 36.37 26.88
CA PHE A 370 18.73 36.75 25.54
C PHE A 370 19.43 38.07 25.19
N ASP A 371 20.01 38.17 24.01
CA ASP A 371 20.69 39.37 23.53
C ASP A 371 20.20 39.77 22.12
N ASP A 372 19.54 40.93 22.04
CA ASP A 372 18.85 41.49 20.87
C ASP A 372 18.05 40.45 20.08
N VAL A 373 17.28 39.62 20.79
CA VAL A 373 16.58 38.51 20.17
C VAL A 373 15.40 39.02 19.34
N ARG A 374 15.43 38.71 18.04
CA ARG A 374 14.36 38.98 17.09
C ARG A 374 13.79 37.68 16.58
N PHE A 375 12.46 37.58 16.55
CA PHE A 375 11.80 36.37 16.09
C PHE A 375 10.39 36.65 15.57
N ALA A 376 10.02 35.91 14.53
CA ALA A 376 8.68 35.90 13.97
C ALA A 376 8.28 34.48 13.53
N TYR A 377 7.07 34.04 13.89
CA TYR A 377 6.50 32.80 13.33
C TYR A 377 6.24 32.93 11.83
N ASP A 378 5.94 34.15 11.40
CA ASP A 378 5.69 34.59 10.04
C ASP A 378 6.53 35.84 9.81
N PRO A 379 7.36 35.92 8.76
CA PRO A 379 8.21 37.08 8.51
C PRO A 379 7.47 38.43 8.52
N ASN A 380 6.18 38.44 8.15
CA ASN A 380 5.38 39.66 8.10
C ASN A 380 4.82 40.10 9.46
N ARG A 381 4.98 39.28 10.51
CA ARG A 381 4.44 39.54 11.85
C ARG A 381 5.48 39.27 12.94
N PRO A 382 6.43 40.21 13.15
CA PRO A 382 7.45 40.07 14.18
C PRO A 382 6.83 40.04 15.58
N ILE A 383 7.26 39.06 16.39
CA ILE A 383 6.80 38.86 17.77
C ILE A 383 7.83 39.39 18.76
N LEU A 384 9.07 38.91 18.69
CA LEU A 384 10.18 39.47 19.47
C LEU A 384 10.91 40.51 18.62
N LYS A 385 11.05 41.72 19.15
CA LYS A 385 11.52 42.90 18.42
C LYS A 385 12.82 43.48 19.02
N GLY A 386 13.80 42.60 19.28
CA GLY A 386 15.08 42.98 19.90
C GLY A 386 15.02 42.87 21.42
N VAL A 387 14.61 41.70 21.91
CA VAL A 387 14.47 41.44 23.34
C VAL A 387 15.83 41.05 23.92
N SER A 388 16.32 41.87 24.86
CA SER A 388 17.45 41.52 25.72
C SER A 388 16.96 41.35 27.16
N LEU A 389 17.26 40.20 27.77
CA LEU A 389 16.95 39.92 29.17
C LEU A 389 17.97 38.95 29.76
N GLU A 390 18.14 39.02 31.07
CA GLU A 390 19.02 38.14 31.84
C GLU A 390 18.22 37.50 32.98
N VAL A 391 18.33 36.18 33.11
CA VAL A 391 17.81 35.39 34.23
C VAL A 391 19.00 34.87 35.01
N PRO A 392 19.32 35.46 36.17
CA PRO A 392 20.45 35.03 36.98
C PRO A 392 20.27 33.60 37.49
N ALA A 393 21.36 32.87 37.60
CA ALA A 393 21.40 31.52 38.14
C ALA A 393 20.74 31.44 39.54
N GLY A 394 19.95 30.38 39.75
CA GLY A 394 19.28 30.10 41.03
C GLY A 394 18.19 31.10 41.44
N LYS A 395 17.77 32.03 40.57
CA LYS A 395 16.71 33.01 40.87
C LYS A 395 15.37 32.61 40.25
N THR A 396 14.31 32.90 40.98
CA THR A 396 12.94 32.83 40.45
C THR A 396 12.59 34.16 39.78
N VAL A 397 12.38 34.12 38.46
CA VAL A 397 12.05 35.30 37.66
C VAL A 397 10.67 35.13 37.02
N ALA A 398 9.88 36.19 37.02
CA ALA A 398 8.57 36.23 36.37
C ALA A 398 8.62 37.08 35.10
N ILE A 399 8.13 36.55 33.99
CA ILE A 399 7.96 37.29 32.73
C ILE A 399 6.47 37.60 32.56
N VAL A 400 6.10 38.87 32.72
CA VAL A 400 4.71 39.34 32.66
C VAL A 400 4.49 40.34 31.53
N GLY A 401 3.25 40.51 31.11
CA GLY A 401 2.87 41.46 30.06
C GLY A 401 1.50 41.15 29.45
N PRO A 402 0.95 42.05 28.62
CA PRO A 402 -0.36 41.88 27.99
C PRO A 402 -0.39 40.66 27.05
N SER A 403 -1.59 40.26 26.64
CA SER A 403 -1.73 39.21 25.62
C SER A 403 -1.00 39.63 24.34
N GLY A 404 -0.31 38.68 23.69
CA GLY A 404 0.50 38.96 22.50
C GLY A 404 1.90 39.55 22.76
N ALA A 405 2.30 39.81 24.02
CA ALA A 405 3.64 40.34 24.35
C ALA A 405 4.82 39.37 24.07
N GLY A 406 4.57 38.16 23.54
CA GLY A 406 5.62 37.20 23.18
C GLY A 406 6.08 36.26 24.31
N LYS A 407 5.43 36.26 25.48
CA LYS A 407 5.79 35.43 26.64
C LYS A 407 5.94 33.94 26.32
N SER A 408 4.93 33.34 25.68
CA SER A 408 4.96 31.91 25.28
C SER A 408 5.99 31.63 24.17
N THR A 409 6.46 32.66 23.47
CA THR A 409 7.51 32.52 22.45
C THR A 409 8.89 32.39 23.09
N ILE A 410 9.12 33.04 24.24
CA ILE A 410 10.38 32.93 24.98
C ILE A 410 10.64 31.48 25.38
N SER A 411 9.65 30.79 25.97
CA SER A 411 9.80 29.38 26.33
C SER A 411 10.03 28.49 25.10
N ARG A 412 9.33 28.75 23.98
CA ARG A 412 9.51 27.99 22.74
C ARG A 412 10.91 28.18 22.12
N ILE A 413 11.48 29.38 22.21
CA ILE A 413 12.85 29.65 21.76
C ILE A 413 13.86 28.98 22.68
N LEU A 414 13.64 29.03 24.00
CA LEU A 414 14.54 28.41 24.98
C LEU A 414 14.61 26.88 24.80
N PHE A 415 13.49 26.23 24.46
CA PHE A 415 13.44 24.81 24.07
C PHE A 415 13.95 24.52 22.64
N ARG A 416 14.37 25.58 21.92
CA ARG A 416 14.79 25.55 20.52
C ARG A 416 13.75 24.84 19.62
N PHE A 417 12.47 25.15 19.83
CA PHE A 417 11.39 24.74 18.90
C PHE A 417 11.31 25.61 17.66
N TYR A 418 11.97 26.77 17.69
CA TYR A 418 12.12 27.70 16.59
C TYR A 418 13.53 28.30 16.62
N GLU A 419 14.11 28.54 15.44
CA GLU A 419 15.33 29.33 15.31
C GLU A 419 15.01 30.83 15.36
N ILE A 420 15.87 31.60 16.02
CA ILE A 420 15.76 33.05 16.10
C ILE A 420 16.17 33.70 14.77
N SER A 421 15.57 34.84 14.43
CA SER A 421 15.91 35.58 13.20
C SER A 421 17.22 36.35 13.35
N SER A 422 17.50 36.89 14.54
CA SER A 422 18.77 37.53 14.89
C SER A 422 18.96 37.55 16.41
N GLY A 423 20.16 37.90 16.85
CA GLY A 423 20.56 37.93 18.25
C GLY A 423 21.17 36.60 18.70
N SER A 424 21.21 36.39 20.02
CA SER A 424 21.67 35.13 20.63
C SER A 424 20.86 34.79 21.88
N VAL A 425 20.73 33.49 22.15
CA VAL A 425 20.19 32.97 23.40
C VAL A 425 21.23 32.02 23.97
N THR A 426 21.67 32.29 25.20
CA THR A 426 22.75 31.53 25.84
C THR A 426 22.30 30.98 27.18
N ILE A 427 22.83 29.81 27.53
CA ILE A 427 22.76 29.21 28.86
C ILE A 427 24.19 29.03 29.35
N ASP A 428 24.55 29.64 30.49
CA ASP A 428 25.94 29.70 30.98
C ASP A 428 26.95 30.15 29.92
N GLY A 429 26.54 31.12 29.08
CA GLY A 429 27.35 31.66 27.99
C GLY A 429 27.45 30.79 26.73
N GLN A 430 26.87 29.58 26.73
CA GLN A 430 26.83 28.69 25.55
C GLN A 430 25.58 29.01 24.71
N ASP A 431 25.76 29.34 23.43
CA ASP A 431 24.62 29.57 22.52
C ASP A 431 23.88 28.26 22.26
N ILE A 432 22.56 28.28 22.46
CA ILE A 432 21.69 27.10 22.33
C ILE A 432 21.69 26.50 20.91
N ARG A 433 22.16 27.26 19.90
CA ARG A 433 22.29 26.81 18.51
C ARG A 433 23.55 25.98 18.26
N GLU A 434 24.55 26.10 19.11
CA GLU A 434 25.85 25.42 18.97
C GLU A 434 25.89 24.07 19.70
N VAL A 435 24.94 23.80 20.59
CA VAL A 435 24.87 22.56 21.39
C VAL A 435 23.84 21.55 20.83
N THR A 436 23.92 20.30 21.28
CA THR A 436 22.93 19.27 20.92
C THR A 436 21.54 19.62 21.48
N GLN A 437 20.49 19.44 20.68
CA GLN A 437 19.10 19.67 21.13
C GLN A 437 18.71 18.77 22.31
N ASP A 438 19.24 17.54 22.34
CA ASP A 438 18.96 16.59 23.40
C ASP A 438 19.52 17.08 24.75
N SER A 439 20.80 17.49 24.80
CA SER A 439 21.40 18.04 26.02
C SER A 439 20.70 19.31 26.51
N LEU A 440 20.35 20.22 25.59
CA LEU A 440 19.60 21.43 25.89
C LEU A 440 18.25 21.12 26.56
N ARG A 441 17.46 20.23 25.96
CA ARG A 441 16.11 19.91 26.44
C ARG A 441 16.14 19.09 27.73
N ARG A 442 17.15 18.24 27.93
CA ARG A 442 17.38 17.52 29.20
C ARG A 442 17.64 18.49 30.36
N ALA A 443 18.20 19.66 30.10
CA ALA A 443 18.51 20.67 31.13
C ALA A 443 17.30 21.54 31.53
N ILE A 444 16.16 21.46 30.84
CA ILE A 444 15.02 22.37 31.06
C ILE A 444 13.78 21.60 31.49
N GLY A 445 13.27 21.89 32.68
CA GLY A 445 11.94 21.47 33.13
C GLY A 445 10.85 22.45 32.69
N MET A 446 9.68 21.95 32.27
CA MET A 446 8.55 22.80 31.86
C MET A 446 7.23 22.25 32.42
N VAL A 447 6.44 23.15 33.01
CA VAL A 447 5.04 22.88 33.37
C VAL A 447 4.16 23.68 32.42
N PRO A 448 3.51 23.04 31.43
CA PRO A 448 2.68 23.73 30.45
C PRO A 448 1.36 24.20 31.08
N GLN A 449 0.73 25.20 30.47
CA GLN A 449 -0.61 25.66 30.86
C GLN A 449 -1.64 24.54 30.74
N ASP A 450 -1.63 23.83 29.61
CA ASP A 450 -2.47 22.66 29.37
C ASP A 450 -1.60 21.41 29.55
N THR A 451 -1.86 20.64 30.62
CA THR A 451 -1.17 19.38 30.86
C THR A 451 -1.86 18.27 30.09
N VAL A 452 -1.10 17.56 29.26
CA VAL A 452 -1.58 16.40 28.51
C VAL A 452 -1.17 15.13 29.25
N LEU A 453 -2.12 14.21 29.43
CA LEU A 453 -1.86 12.88 29.95
C LEU A 453 -1.70 11.92 28.77
N PHE A 454 -0.70 11.03 28.85
CA PHE A 454 -0.64 9.89 27.96
C PHE A 454 -1.70 8.87 28.39
N ASN A 455 -2.42 8.33 27.42
CA ASN A 455 -3.44 7.30 27.65
C ASN A 455 -2.84 5.98 28.11
#